data_AF-A0A961RX89-F1
#
_entry.id   AF-A0A961RX89-F1
#
_cell.length_a   1.000
_cell.length_b   1.000
_cell.length_c   1.000
_cell.angle_alpha   90.00
_cell.angle_beta   90.00
_cell.angle_gamma   90.00
#
_symmetry.space_group_name_H-M   'P 1'
#
loop_
_entity.id
_entity.type
_entity.pdbx_description
1 polymer ?
#
loop_
_entity_poly.entity_id
_entity_poly.type
_entity_poly.pdbx_seq_one_letter_code
_entity_poly.pdbx_strand_id
1 'polypeptide(L)'
;MRLTFLRNLKPEILAGLVVSMIFMALPAQAGGRFALVVGNSAYVNAPQLTNPANDSALMARTLESAGFTVTLVGDADYRSLKKALLDFGRQLRGEDIEAGLFYYAGHGLQVKGENYLVPVNAAITSEDEVALEAININDFLQVM
;
A
#
# COMPACT_ATOMS: atom_id res chain seq x y z
N MET A 1 -3.48 48.83 24.83
CA MET A 1 -4.76 48.96 24.08
C MET A 1 -5.09 47.65 23.36
N ARG A 2 -5.38 46.54 24.08
CA ARG A 2 -5.81 45.27 23.44
C ARG A 2 -6.75 44.38 24.28
N LEU A 3 -7.12 44.74 25.52
CA LEU A 3 -8.00 43.88 26.37
C LEU A 3 -9.46 44.34 26.49
N THR A 4 -9.85 45.54 26.01
CA THR A 4 -11.22 46.04 26.16
C THR A 4 -12.22 45.42 25.19
N PHE A 5 -11.74 44.81 24.09
CA PHE A 5 -12.58 44.32 22.99
C PHE A 5 -13.40 43.08 23.35
N LEU A 6 -12.87 42.21 24.22
CA LEU A 6 -13.55 40.98 24.64
C LEU A 6 -14.72 41.21 25.61
N ARG A 7 -14.73 42.34 26.32
CA ARG A 7 -15.74 42.64 27.36
C ARG A 7 -17.10 43.08 26.81
N ASN A 8 -17.17 43.43 25.52
CA ASN A 8 -18.36 43.95 24.85
C ASN A 8 -18.96 42.98 23.82
N LEU A 9 -18.47 41.74 23.75
CA LEU A 9 -19.06 40.71 22.89
C LEU A 9 -20.45 40.32 23.42
N LYS A 10 -21.47 40.37 22.57
CA LYS A 10 -22.80 39.86 22.90
C LYS A 10 -22.71 38.35 23.19
N PRO A 11 -23.47 37.82 24.17
CA PRO A 11 -23.41 36.39 24.54
C PRO A 11 -23.70 35.44 23.36
N GLU A 12 -24.46 35.89 22.36
CA GLU A 12 -24.76 35.15 21.13
C GLU A 12 -23.52 34.94 20.24
N ILE A 13 -22.64 35.94 20.18
CA ILE A 13 -21.36 35.86 19.44
C ILE A 13 -20.42 34.90 20.17
N LEU A 14 -20.42 34.93 21.50
CA LEU A 14 -19.63 34.02 22.32
C LEU A 14 -20.10 32.57 22.17
N ALA A 15 -21.42 32.34 22.20
CA ALA A 15 -22.02 31.03 21.96
C ALA A 15 -21.72 30.51 20.56
N GLY A 16 -21.84 31.35 19.52
CA GLY A 16 -21.49 30.98 18.15
C GLY A 16 -20.01 30.62 17.97
N LEU A 17 -19.10 31.34 18.63
CA LEU A 17 -17.66 31.03 18.64
C LEU A 17 -17.37 29.68 19.32
N VAL A 18 -18.03 29.39 20.45
CA VAL A 18 -17.88 28.12 21.17
C VAL A 18 -18.41 26.95 20.33
N VAL A 19 -19.57 27.10 19.69
CA VAL A 19 -20.13 26.07 18.80
C VAL A 19 -19.22 25.81 17.59
N SER A 20 -18.66 26.87 16.97
CA SER A 20 -17.72 26.74 15.86
C SER A 20 -16.42 26.03 16.26
N MET A 21 -15.90 26.30 17.46
CA MET A 21 -14.73 25.60 18.02
C MET A 21 -15.01 24.11 18.28
N ILE A 22 -16.22 23.75 18.69
CA ILE A 22 -16.62 22.34 18.89
C ILE A 22 -16.68 21.58 17.54
N PHE A 23 -17.18 22.21 16.48
CA PHE A 23 -17.20 21.61 15.14
C PHE A 23 -15.81 21.44 14.52
N MET A 24 -14.85 22.34 14.82
CA MET A 24 -13.45 22.20 14.39
C MET A 24 -12.67 21.14 15.18
N ALA A 25 -13.17 20.71 16.34
CA ALA A 25 -12.50 19.75 17.22
C ALA A 25 -12.91 18.30 16.96
N LEU A 26 -13.78 18.02 15.98
CA LEU A 26 -14.04 16.65 15.57
C LEU A 26 -12.74 16.08 14.96
N PRO A 27 -12.18 14.99 15.51
CA PRO A 27 -11.05 14.35 14.87
C PRO A 27 -11.49 13.93 13.47
N ALA A 28 -10.76 14.38 12.45
CA ALA A 28 -10.89 13.77 11.14
C ALA A 28 -10.59 12.28 11.33
N GLN A 29 -11.56 11.41 11.02
CA GLN A 29 -11.32 9.97 10.99
C GLN A 29 -10.29 9.75 9.88
N ALA A 30 -9.01 9.60 10.24
CA ALA A 30 -7.98 9.24 9.28
C ALA A 30 -8.31 7.83 8.78
N GLY A 31 -8.43 7.70 7.46
CA GLY A 31 -8.75 6.40 6.87
C GLY A 31 -7.58 5.43 7.04
N GLY A 32 -7.87 4.13 6.95
CA GLY A 32 -6.86 3.09 6.97
C GLY A 32 -5.84 3.28 5.84
N ARG A 33 -4.56 3.21 6.19
CA ARG A 33 -3.43 3.22 5.25
C ARG A 33 -2.84 1.83 5.23
N PHE A 34 -2.90 1.16 4.09
CA PHE A 34 -2.46 -0.23 3.96
C PHE A 34 -1.36 -0.36 2.93
N ALA A 35 -0.37 -1.21 3.21
CA ALA A 35 0.66 -1.51 2.23
C ALA A 35 0.91 -3.02 2.10
N LEU A 36 1.13 -3.46 0.87
CA LEU A 36 1.69 -4.78 0.56
C LEU A 36 3.11 -4.59 0.06
N VAL A 37 4.07 -5.22 0.73
CA VAL A 37 5.50 -5.15 0.42
C VAL A 37 5.98 -6.56 0.12
N VAL A 38 6.52 -6.77 -1.07
CA VAL A 38 7.00 -8.08 -1.54
C VAL A 38 8.49 -8.01 -1.86
N GLY A 39 9.26 -8.98 -1.37
CA GLY A 39 10.67 -9.15 -1.71
C GLY A 39 10.96 -10.58 -2.16
N ASN A 40 11.27 -10.76 -3.45
CA ASN A 40 11.64 -12.05 -4.02
C ASN A 40 13.13 -12.09 -4.37
N SER A 41 13.85 -13.01 -3.74
CA SER A 41 15.30 -13.20 -3.81
C SER A 41 15.67 -14.62 -4.25
N ALA A 42 15.04 -15.63 -3.67
CA ALA A 42 15.39 -17.05 -3.77
C ALA A 42 14.79 -17.76 -4.99
N TYR A 43 15.03 -17.20 -6.19
CA TYR A 43 14.57 -17.79 -7.44
C TYR A 43 15.17 -19.19 -7.68
N VAL A 44 14.30 -20.14 -8.07
CA VAL A 44 14.68 -21.55 -8.30
C VAL A 44 15.16 -21.78 -9.73
N ASN A 45 14.52 -21.11 -10.71
CA ASN A 45 14.79 -21.28 -12.14
C ASN A 45 15.37 -20.02 -12.81
N ALA A 46 15.75 -19.02 -12.02
CA ALA A 46 16.34 -17.76 -12.49
C ALA A 46 17.46 -17.32 -11.54
N PRO A 47 18.35 -16.39 -11.96
CA PRO A 47 19.39 -15.86 -11.08
C PRO A 47 18.80 -15.27 -9.80
N GLN A 48 19.35 -15.65 -8.65
CA GLN A 48 18.93 -15.10 -7.37
C GLN A 48 19.34 -13.64 -7.21
N LEU A 49 18.56 -12.89 -6.44
CA LEU A 49 18.81 -11.48 -6.16
C LEU A 49 19.15 -11.29 -4.68
N THR A 50 20.25 -10.62 -4.37
CA THR A 50 20.75 -10.47 -2.99
C THR A 50 20.06 -9.39 -2.19
N ASN A 51 19.42 -8.43 -2.85
CA ASN A 51 18.91 -7.19 -2.22
C ASN A 51 17.42 -7.20 -1.88
N PRO A 52 16.51 -7.86 -2.63
CA PRO A 52 15.07 -7.76 -2.37
C PRO A 52 14.62 -8.06 -0.95
N ALA A 53 15.23 -9.03 -0.26
CA ALA A 53 14.96 -9.28 1.15
C ALA A 53 15.30 -8.08 2.05
N ASN A 54 16.43 -7.41 1.82
CA ASN A 54 16.84 -6.23 2.57
C ASN A 54 15.98 -5.00 2.21
N ASP A 55 15.71 -4.81 0.92
CA ASP A 55 14.96 -3.66 0.40
C ASP A 55 13.50 -3.70 0.89
N SER A 56 12.86 -4.87 0.79
CA SER A 56 11.49 -5.07 1.29
C SER A 56 11.39 -4.88 2.80
N ALA A 57 12.35 -5.40 3.58
CA ALA A 57 12.36 -5.20 5.03
C ALA A 57 12.57 -3.73 5.42
N LEU A 58 13.42 -2.99 4.69
CA LEU A 58 13.62 -1.55 4.90
C LEU A 58 12.35 -0.76 4.54
N MET A 59 11.72 -1.08 3.41
CA MET A 59 10.49 -0.43 2.97
C MET A 59 9.35 -0.68 3.96
N ALA A 60 9.17 -1.91 4.42
CA ALA A 60 8.16 -2.25 5.43
C ALA A 60 8.29 -1.38 6.68
N ARG A 61 9.48 -1.33 7.29
CA ARG A 61 9.72 -0.49 8.49
C ARG A 61 9.48 1.00 8.23
N THR A 62 9.84 1.47 7.04
CA THR A 62 9.67 2.88 6.64
C THR A 62 8.18 3.23 6.53
N LEU A 63 7.39 2.35 5.92
CA LEU A 63 5.95 2.52 5.76
C LEU A 63 5.19 2.38 7.08
N GLU A 64 5.57 1.42 7.92
CA GLU A 64 5.06 1.30 9.30
C GLU A 64 5.29 2.59 10.08
N SER A 65 6.50 3.15 10.00
CA SER A 65 6.84 4.44 10.65
C SER A 65 6.03 5.62 10.07
N ALA A 66 5.56 5.50 8.83
CA ALA A 66 4.69 6.46 8.16
C ALA A 66 3.18 6.21 8.39
N GLY A 67 2.82 5.29 9.30
CA GLY A 67 1.44 5.03 9.70
C GLY A 67 0.70 4.03 8.80
N PHE A 68 1.39 3.29 7.92
CA PHE A 68 0.77 2.20 7.18
C PHE A 68 0.69 0.93 8.03
N THR A 69 -0.42 0.20 7.89
CA THR A 69 -0.50 -1.21 8.24
C THR A 69 0.12 -2.03 7.11
N VAL A 70 1.26 -2.66 7.35
CA VAL A 70 2.06 -3.32 6.31
C VAL A 70 1.88 -4.84 6.36
N THR A 71 1.66 -5.45 5.20
CA THR A 71 1.84 -6.89 4.96
C THR A 71 3.15 -7.08 4.21
N LEU A 72 4.14 -7.70 4.86
CA LEU A 72 5.43 -8.05 4.24
C LEU A 72 5.42 -9.52 3.80
N VAL A 73 5.77 -9.79 2.55
CA VAL A 73 5.87 -11.14 1.97
C VAL A 73 7.25 -11.34 1.36
N GLY A 74 7.95 -12.39 1.78
CA GLY A 74 9.27 -12.76 1.27
C GLY A 74 9.20 -14.03 0.42
N ASP A 75 9.99 -14.09 -0.65
CA ASP A 75 10.19 -15.25 -1.52
C ASP A 75 8.89 -15.96 -1.91
N ALA A 76 7.94 -15.17 -2.43
CA ALA A 76 6.62 -15.64 -2.79
C ALA A 76 6.65 -16.49 -4.06
N ASP A 77 6.13 -17.71 -3.94
CA ASP A 77 5.73 -18.55 -5.09
C ASP A 77 4.48 -17.98 -5.78
N TYR A 78 4.11 -18.55 -6.93
CA TYR A 78 2.99 -18.05 -7.72
C TYR A 78 1.69 -17.95 -6.92
N ARG A 79 1.40 -18.99 -6.13
CA ARG A 79 0.15 -19.09 -5.37
C ARG A 79 0.10 -18.06 -4.24
N SER A 80 1.19 -17.96 -3.48
CA SER A 80 1.30 -17.04 -2.34
C SER A 80 1.32 -15.59 -2.80
N LEU A 81 2.03 -15.26 -3.89
CA LEU A 81 2.01 -13.91 -4.47
C LEU A 81 0.61 -13.54 -4.95
N LYS A 82 -0.05 -14.42 -5.71
CA LYS A 82 -1.43 -14.18 -6.19
C LYS A 82 -2.40 -14.01 -5.02
N LYS A 83 -2.28 -14.83 -3.97
CA LYS A 83 -3.10 -14.71 -2.76
C LYS A 83 -2.86 -13.38 -2.04
N ALA A 84 -1.60 -12.96 -1.87
CA ALA A 84 -1.27 -11.70 -1.20
C ALA A 84 -1.85 -10.50 -1.95
N LEU A 85 -1.74 -10.47 -3.28
CA LEU A 85 -2.33 -9.43 -4.12
C LEU A 85 -3.86 -9.39 -4.01
N LEU A 86 -4.53 -10.55 -4.03
CA LEU A 86 -5.98 -10.64 -3.88
C LEU A 86 -6.45 -10.19 -2.49
N ASP A 87 -5.77 -10.62 -1.43
CA ASP A 87 -6.13 -10.24 -0.08
C ASP A 87 -5.90 -8.74 0.16
N PHE A 88 -4.82 -8.19 -0.39
CA PHE A 88 -4.56 -6.75 -0.35
C PHE A 88 -5.63 -5.96 -1.11
N GLY A 89 -6.01 -6.38 -2.33
CA GLY A 89 -7.11 -5.75 -3.08
C GLY A 89 -8.43 -5.80 -2.31
N ARG A 90 -8.74 -6.91 -1.61
CA ARG A 90 -9.93 -6.99 -0.74
C ARG A 90 -9.85 -6.03 0.45
N GLN A 91 -8.67 -5.87 1.05
CA GLN A 91 -8.45 -4.95 2.15
C GLN A 91 -8.70 -3.49 1.74
N LEU A 92 -8.32 -3.13 0.51
CA LEU A 92 -8.52 -1.79 -0.03
C LEU A 92 -9.97 -1.47 -0.44
N ARG A 93 -10.86 -2.47 -0.47
CA ARG A 93 -12.30 -2.27 -0.71
C ARG A 93 -13.11 -1.99 0.57
N GLY A 94 -12.44 -1.95 1.72
CA GLY A 94 -13.08 -1.57 2.98
C GLY A 94 -13.65 -0.16 2.93
N GLU A 95 -14.56 0.16 3.84
CA GLU A 95 -14.96 1.54 4.09
C GLU A 95 -13.81 2.26 4.82
N ASP A 96 -13.66 3.57 4.61
CA ASP A 96 -12.63 4.42 5.24
C ASP A 96 -11.16 4.10 4.87
N ILE A 97 -10.84 3.85 3.59
CA ILE A 97 -9.44 3.72 3.13
C ILE A 97 -8.89 5.08 2.70
N GLU A 98 -7.78 5.51 3.31
CA GLU A 98 -7.08 6.74 2.92
C GLU A 98 -6.02 6.47 1.85
N ALA A 99 -5.27 5.38 1.96
CA ALA A 99 -4.19 5.06 1.02
C ALA A 99 -3.92 3.55 0.93
N GLY A 100 -3.67 3.08 -0.29
CA GLY A 100 -3.09 1.77 -0.59
C GLY A 100 -1.73 1.93 -1.26
N LEU A 101 -0.72 1.20 -0.79
CA LEU A 101 0.60 1.17 -1.42
C LEU A 101 1.06 -0.26 -1.69
N PHE A 102 1.44 -0.55 -2.93
CA PHE A 102 2.09 -1.80 -3.29
C PHE A 102 3.57 -1.55 -3.62
N TYR A 103 4.45 -2.33 -3.00
CA TYR A 103 5.89 -2.33 -3.27
C TYR A 103 6.35 -3.74 -3.63
N TYR A 104 7.16 -3.86 -4.67
CA TYR A 104 7.73 -5.11 -5.11
C TYR A 104 9.22 -4.93 -5.44
N ALA A 105 10.05 -5.80 -4.86
CA ALA A 105 11.44 -5.98 -5.23
C ALA A 105 11.65 -7.44 -5.68
N GLY A 106 12.17 -7.62 -6.89
CA GLY A 106 12.36 -8.94 -7.50
C GLY A 106 12.52 -8.84 -9.01
N HIS A 107 12.54 -9.98 -9.70
CA HIS A 107 12.45 -10.03 -11.16
C HIS A 107 11.08 -9.57 -11.64
N GLY A 108 11.08 -8.74 -12.68
CA GLY A 108 9.91 -8.33 -13.43
C GLY A 108 10.18 -8.52 -14.92
N LEU A 109 9.13 -8.80 -15.69
CA LEU A 109 9.21 -8.97 -17.14
C LEU A 109 8.23 -8.03 -17.83
N GLN A 110 8.57 -7.61 -19.04
CA GLN A 110 7.64 -6.93 -19.93
C GLN A 110 7.47 -7.74 -21.22
N VAL A 111 6.22 -8.07 -21.54
CA VAL A 111 5.87 -8.82 -22.75
C VAL A 111 4.69 -8.13 -23.40
N LYS A 112 4.83 -7.78 -24.69
CA LYS A 112 3.76 -7.13 -25.48
C LYS A 112 3.17 -5.88 -24.81
N GLY A 113 4.01 -5.11 -24.09
CA GLY A 113 3.61 -3.88 -23.39
C GLY A 113 3.03 -4.10 -21.99
N GLU A 114 2.86 -5.34 -21.56
CA GLU A 114 2.30 -5.71 -20.26
C GLU A 114 3.43 -6.06 -19.28
N ASN A 115 3.30 -5.63 -18.02
CA ASN A 115 4.29 -5.87 -16.98
C ASN A 115 3.87 -7.04 -16.09
N TYR A 116 4.83 -7.92 -15.79
CA TYR A 116 4.62 -9.14 -15.03
C TYR A 116 5.55 -9.19 -13.81
N LEU A 117 5.00 -9.58 -12.67
CA LEU A 117 5.76 -9.93 -11.47
C LEU A 117 6.15 -11.39 -11.54
N VAL A 118 7.42 -11.71 -11.31
CA VAL A 118 7.94 -13.08 -11.41
C VAL A 118 8.05 -13.73 -10.02
N PRO A 119 7.25 -14.77 -9.73
CA PRO A 119 7.37 -15.55 -8.51
C PRO A 119 8.68 -16.34 -8.43
N VAL A 120 9.12 -16.71 -7.22
CA VAL A 120 10.41 -17.39 -7.03
C VAL A 120 10.47 -18.78 -7.69
N ASN A 121 9.32 -19.42 -7.87
CA ASN A 121 9.22 -20.75 -8.48
C ASN A 121 8.85 -20.72 -9.96
N ALA A 122 8.74 -19.54 -10.59
CA ALA A 122 8.37 -19.43 -12.00
C ALA A 122 9.33 -20.21 -12.89
N ALA A 123 8.81 -20.96 -13.84
CA ALA A 123 9.60 -21.76 -14.79
C ALA A 123 9.34 -21.29 -16.22
N ILE A 124 9.84 -20.10 -16.56
CA ILE A 124 9.61 -19.46 -17.86
C ILE A 124 10.70 -19.90 -18.84
N THR A 125 10.33 -20.64 -19.88
CA THR A 125 11.26 -21.08 -20.93
C THR A 125 11.04 -20.39 -22.28
N SER A 126 9.90 -19.71 -22.45
CA SER A 126 9.57 -18.93 -23.64
C SER A 126 8.65 -17.74 -23.33
N GLU A 127 8.53 -16.80 -24.27
CA GLU A 127 7.67 -15.61 -24.11
C GLU A 127 6.19 -15.96 -23.89
N ASP A 128 5.70 -17.01 -24.57
CA ASP A 128 4.29 -17.41 -24.50
C ASP A 128 3.91 -18.06 -23.14
N GLU A 129 4.89 -18.50 -22.36
CA GLU A 129 4.69 -19.05 -21.01
C GLU A 129 4.61 -17.97 -19.91
N VAL A 130 5.00 -16.73 -20.21
CA VAL A 130 5.05 -15.66 -19.21
C VAL A 130 3.69 -15.44 -18.54
N ALA A 131 2.60 -15.46 -19.30
CA ALA A 131 1.26 -15.29 -18.76
C ALA A 131 0.77 -16.49 -17.92
N LEU A 132 1.42 -17.65 -18.03
CA LEU A 132 1.10 -18.85 -17.26
C LEU A 132 1.87 -18.89 -15.93
N GLU A 133 3.12 -18.44 -15.95
CA GLU A 133 4.08 -18.60 -14.86
C GLU A 133 4.31 -17.32 -14.02
N ALA A 134 3.87 -16.16 -14.53
CA ALA A 134 4.01 -14.86 -13.86
C ALA A 134 2.64 -14.18 -13.67
N ILE A 135 2.63 -13.09 -12.90
CA ILE A 135 1.39 -12.36 -12.59
C ILE A 135 1.38 -11.03 -13.32
N ASN A 136 0.41 -10.83 -14.20
CA ASN A 136 0.20 -9.54 -14.85
C ASN A 136 -0.22 -8.48 -13.82
N ILE A 137 0.47 -7.34 -13.81
CA ILE A 137 0.19 -6.23 -12.89
C ILE A 137 -1.19 -5.61 -13.17
N ASN A 138 -1.62 -5.52 -14.43
CA ASN A 138 -2.92 -4.97 -14.79
C ASN A 138 -4.07 -5.81 -14.23
N ASP A 139 -3.94 -7.15 -14.18
CA ASP A 139 -4.92 -8.03 -13.53
C ASP A 139 -5.07 -7.70 -12.04
N PHE A 140 -3.96 -7.33 -11.39
CA PHE A 140 -3.97 -6.87 -10.00
C PHE A 140 -4.58 -5.47 -9.84
N LEU A 141 -4.25 -4.53 -10.72
CA LEU A 141 -4.82 -3.17 -10.66
C LEU A 141 -6.34 -3.16 -10.85
N GLN A 142 -6.88 -4.08 -11.66
CA GLN A 142 -8.33 -4.21 -11.87
C GLN A 142 -9.09 -4.76 -10.67
N VAL A 143 -8.41 -5.45 -9.74
CA VAL A 143 -9.03 -5.98 -8.53
C VAL A 143 -8.85 -5.07 -7.32
N MET A 144 -8.13 -3.96 -7.42
CA MET A 144 -8.08 -2.94 -6.37
C MET A 144 -9.29 -2.01 -6.39
#